data_AF-K0TFA8-F1
#
_entry.id   AF-K0TFA8-F1
#
_cell.length_a   1.000
_cell.length_b   1.000
_cell.length_c   1.000
_cell.angle_alpha   90.00
_cell.angle_beta   90.00
_cell.angle_gamma   90.00
#
_symmetry.space_group_name_H-M   'P 1'
#
loop_
_entity.id
_entity.type
_entity.pdbx_description
1 polymer ?
#
loop_
_entity_poly.entity_id
_entity_poly.type
_entity_poly.pdbx_seq_one_letter_code
_entity_poly.pdbx_strand_id
1 'polypeptide(L)'
;MLDFVEAYDLISRKQAKTLLCHISCRASPANSCGSARPLTPVDNGLLTPDAPPSIKVQIWSIIDRYLIMHRRGVLARFAPLALLCRPSWGGSHAQTMEEYDEQILLRDKQEEDIYPALAEIIENFVRADGGVGQTSEAPSSPSSAVEANSSGPFSVLDVGCGRGQLVEAFRKNGVEKSFGLEGSATASEMWPVEFSDEYYRFSDLKTAMPADVQKTDVVTTFEVAQYLPATHGGRFVKLLVSHDPAYIFFGAATVHQDEGANPYHLNENTFSYWVEHFRSFGYVPHMLAAARVRTDMIHNEIIQREMNKAWWYPKNTLVFVPQHREKHVDALMISHPKEIDMLSEGYLNLFQGIDLEDIWRRDWKEFGTIFYKEQDGALKRESSAGDRLEGGEL
;
A
#
# COMPACT_ATOMS: atom_id res chain seq x y z
N MET A 1 -2.25 -24.91 -30.14
CA MET A 1 -2.87 -23.59 -29.91
C MET A 1 -1.69 -22.68 -29.62
N LEU A 2 -1.35 -21.74 -30.51
CA LEU A 2 -0.24 -20.81 -30.25
C LEU A 2 -0.63 -19.93 -29.06
N ASP A 3 0.27 -19.80 -28.09
CA ASP A 3 0.06 -18.98 -26.91
C ASP A 3 0.05 -17.49 -27.31
N PHE A 4 -0.69 -16.67 -26.58
CA PHE A 4 -0.93 -15.25 -26.93
C PHE A 4 0.38 -14.46 -27.07
N VAL A 5 1.40 -14.87 -26.32
CA VAL A 5 2.76 -14.30 -26.34
C VAL A 5 3.51 -14.65 -27.64
N GLU A 6 3.42 -15.89 -28.11
CA GLU A 6 4.09 -16.35 -29.34
C GLU A 6 3.48 -15.73 -30.61
N ALA A 7 2.16 -15.48 -30.61
CA ALA A 7 1.49 -14.80 -31.72
C ALA A 7 1.86 -13.31 -31.82
N TYR A 8 2.18 -12.67 -30.68
CA TYR A 8 2.58 -11.27 -30.61
C TYR A 8 4.04 -11.07 -31.05
N ASP A 9 4.93 -12.02 -30.72
CA ASP A 9 6.33 -12.00 -31.18
C ASP A 9 6.46 -12.22 -32.70
N LEU A 10 5.50 -12.90 -33.33
CA LEU A 10 5.49 -13.10 -34.78
C LEU A 10 5.17 -11.82 -35.58
N ILE A 11 4.55 -10.81 -34.94
CA ILE A 11 4.14 -9.56 -35.58
C ILE A 11 5.15 -8.48 -35.21
N SER A 12 6.05 -8.16 -36.14
CA SER A 12 7.04 -7.11 -35.92
C SER A 12 6.37 -5.79 -35.50
N ARG A 13 7.01 -5.02 -34.61
CA ARG A 13 6.50 -3.74 -34.06
C ARG A 13 5.98 -2.74 -35.12
N LYS A 14 6.44 -2.87 -36.38
CA LYS A 14 6.00 -2.06 -37.53
C LYS A 14 4.63 -2.48 -38.07
N GLN A 15 4.32 -3.79 -38.05
CA GLN A 15 3.06 -4.36 -38.53
C GLN A 15 1.91 -4.14 -37.52
N ALA A 16 2.21 -4.14 -36.22
CA ALA A 16 1.25 -3.84 -35.16
C ALA A 16 0.69 -2.40 -35.27
N LYS A 17 1.54 -1.42 -35.62
CA LYS A 17 1.12 -0.02 -35.86
C LYS A 17 0.08 0.09 -36.98
N THR A 18 0.27 -0.65 -38.07
CA THR A 18 -0.60 -0.60 -39.24
C THR A 18 -1.94 -1.29 -38.98
N LEU A 19 -1.94 -2.39 -38.21
CA LEU A 19 -3.14 -3.11 -37.80
C LEU A 19 -4.05 -2.24 -36.88
N LEU A 20 -3.43 -1.49 -35.95
CA LEU A 20 -4.13 -0.56 -35.05
C LEU A 20 -4.79 0.60 -35.80
N CYS A 21 -4.14 1.12 -36.85
CA CYS A 21 -4.70 2.18 -37.70
C CYS A 21 -5.94 1.70 -38.47
N HIS A 22 -5.93 0.43 -38.90
CA HIS A 22 -7.04 -0.20 -39.62
C HIS A 22 -8.29 -0.41 -38.74
N ILE A 23 -8.07 -0.79 -37.47
CA ILE A 23 -9.12 -1.02 -36.48
C ILE A 23 -9.78 0.32 -36.06
N SER A 24 -8.98 1.37 -35.89
CA SER A 24 -9.47 2.71 -35.56
C SER A 24 -10.38 3.30 -36.66
N CYS A 25 -10.05 3.06 -37.94
CA CYS A 25 -10.89 3.53 -39.06
C CYS A 25 -12.25 2.79 -39.16
N ARG A 26 -12.34 1.51 -38.77
CA ARG A 26 -13.61 0.76 -38.77
C ARG A 26 -14.50 1.04 -37.56
N ALA A 27 -13.94 1.58 -36.48
CA ALA A 27 -14.67 1.86 -35.24
C ALA A 27 -15.36 3.24 -35.23
N SER A 28 -15.09 4.11 -36.20
CA SER A 28 -15.69 5.43 -36.30
C SER A 28 -17.06 5.40 -37.00
N PRO A 29 -18.17 5.83 -36.37
CA PRO A 29 -19.51 5.80 -36.99
C PRO A 29 -19.77 6.88 -38.05
N ALA A 30 -18.79 7.71 -38.44
CA ALA A 30 -19.02 8.76 -39.44
C ALA A 30 -17.76 9.07 -40.27
N ASN A 31 -17.87 8.87 -41.58
CA ASN A 31 -17.24 9.56 -42.73
C ASN A 31 -16.07 10.56 -42.49
N SER A 32 -15.01 10.18 -41.78
CA SER A 32 -13.77 10.98 -41.72
C SER A 32 -12.60 10.40 -42.51
N CYS A 33 -12.74 9.21 -43.10
CA CYS A 33 -11.77 8.70 -44.09
C CYS A 33 -12.37 8.79 -45.49
N GLY A 34 -11.95 9.79 -46.26
CA GLY A 34 -12.31 9.94 -47.67
C GLY A 34 -11.95 8.69 -48.48
N SER A 35 -12.95 8.15 -49.20
CA SER A 35 -12.89 7.25 -50.38
C SER A 35 -11.81 6.16 -50.51
N ALA A 36 -11.11 5.79 -49.45
CA ALA A 36 -10.09 4.75 -49.50
C ALA A 36 -10.72 3.37 -49.26
N ARG A 37 -10.61 2.48 -50.26
CA ARG A 37 -11.03 1.08 -50.14
C ARG A 37 -10.32 0.45 -48.92
N PRO A 38 -11.02 -0.29 -48.05
CA PRO A 38 -10.37 -0.91 -46.88
C PRO A 38 -9.28 -1.89 -47.33
N LEU A 39 -8.03 -1.59 -46.96
CA LEU A 39 -6.85 -2.43 -47.19
C LEU A 39 -7.02 -3.81 -46.52
N THR A 40 -6.78 -4.87 -47.26
CA THR A 40 -6.86 -6.25 -46.75
C THR A 40 -5.61 -6.62 -45.93
N PRO A 41 -5.63 -7.72 -45.15
CA PRO A 41 -4.43 -8.25 -44.50
C PRO A 41 -3.28 -8.55 -45.47
N VAL A 42 -3.59 -8.81 -46.75
CA VAL A 42 -2.61 -9.00 -47.83
C VAL A 42 -2.01 -7.66 -48.26
N ASP A 43 -2.81 -6.60 -48.39
CA ASP A 43 -2.34 -5.26 -48.77
C ASP A 43 -1.42 -4.63 -47.71
N ASN A 44 -1.51 -5.09 -46.45
CA ASN A 44 -0.68 -4.64 -45.34
C ASN A 44 0.51 -5.58 -45.01
N GLY A 45 0.75 -6.60 -45.84
CA GLY A 45 1.89 -7.52 -45.67
C GLY A 45 1.82 -8.39 -44.41
N LEU A 46 0.63 -8.58 -43.83
CA LEU A 46 0.39 -9.48 -42.68
C LEU A 46 0.17 -10.94 -43.12
N LEU A 47 -0.25 -11.13 -44.37
CA LEU A 47 -0.43 -12.43 -45.01
C LEU A 47 0.14 -12.37 -46.42
N THR A 48 0.89 -13.39 -46.84
CA THR A 48 1.16 -13.57 -48.26
C THR A 48 -0.14 -13.98 -48.97
N PRO A 49 -0.35 -13.59 -50.24
CA PRO A 49 -1.56 -13.96 -50.99
C PRO A 49 -1.86 -15.47 -50.92
N ASP A 50 -0.80 -16.27 -50.91
CA ASP A 50 -0.80 -17.73 -50.97
C ASP A 50 -0.92 -18.41 -49.60
N ALA A 51 -1.12 -17.66 -48.52
CA ALA A 51 -1.22 -18.23 -47.18
C ALA A 51 -2.39 -19.24 -47.08
N PRO A 52 -2.18 -20.40 -46.41
CA PRO A 52 -3.19 -21.45 -46.26
C PRO A 52 -4.50 -20.93 -45.63
N PRO A 53 -5.68 -21.42 -46.06
CA PRO A 53 -6.97 -20.98 -45.53
C PRO A 53 -7.09 -21.09 -44.00
N SER A 54 -6.47 -22.11 -43.39
CA SER A 54 -6.44 -22.32 -41.95
C SER A 54 -5.74 -21.19 -41.19
N ILE A 55 -4.63 -20.67 -41.73
CA ILE A 55 -3.89 -19.54 -41.14
C ILE A 55 -4.70 -18.24 -41.28
N LYS A 56 -5.35 -18.04 -42.43
CA LYS A 56 -6.23 -16.89 -42.67
C LYS A 56 -7.38 -16.85 -41.64
N VAL A 57 -8.00 -18.00 -41.36
CA VAL A 57 -9.09 -18.12 -40.36
C VAL A 57 -8.60 -17.85 -38.92
N GLN A 58 -7.41 -18.34 -38.55
CA GLN A 58 -6.85 -18.10 -37.22
C GLN A 58 -6.55 -16.61 -36.97
N ILE A 59 -5.99 -15.92 -37.96
CA ILE A 59 -5.71 -14.48 -37.84
C ILE A 59 -7.00 -13.67 -37.71
N TRP A 60 -8.03 -13.98 -38.50
CA TRP A 60 -9.33 -13.32 -38.37
C TRP A 60 -9.98 -13.58 -37.00
N SER A 61 -9.86 -14.80 -36.46
CA SER A 61 -10.35 -15.12 -35.12
C SER A 61 -9.63 -14.33 -34.01
N ILE A 62 -8.34 -14.02 -34.19
CA ILE A 62 -7.56 -13.18 -33.25
C ILE A 62 -8.02 -11.72 -33.35
N ILE A 63 -8.20 -11.21 -34.58
CA ILE A 63 -8.68 -9.84 -34.83
C ILE A 63 -10.10 -9.64 -34.25
N ASP A 64 -11.00 -10.60 -34.43
CA ASP A 64 -12.37 -10.51 -33.91
C ASP A 64 -12.40 -10.55 -32.39
N ARG A 65 -11.58 -11.39 -31.75
CA ARG A 65 -11.44 -11.40 -30.28
C ARG A 65 -10.88 -10.08 -29.76
N TYR A 66 -9.90 -9.51 -30.43
CA TYR A 66 -9.36 -8.19 -30.10
C TYR A 66 -10.42 -7.08 -30.24
N LEU A 67 -11.23 -7.09 -31.30
CA LEU A 67 -12.31 -6.13 -31.51
C LEU A 67 -13.42 -6.24 -30.46
N ILE A 68 -13.75 -7.46 -30.03
CA ILE A 68 -14.72 -7.71 -28.95
C ILE A 68 -14.17 -7.16 -27.62
N MET A 69 -12.89 -7.40 -27.32
CA MET A 69 -12.23 -6.87 -26.13
C MET A 69 -12.12 -5.33 -26.15
N HIS A 70 -11.82 -4.73 -27.30
CA HIS A 70 -11.77 -3.28 -27.48
C HIS A 70 -13.15 -2.63 -27.33
N ARG A 71 -14.21 -3.22 -27.91
CA ARG A 71 -15.59 -2.72 -27.76
C ARG A 71 -16.12 -2.84 -26.32
N ARG A 72 -15.53 -3.73 -25.52
CA ARG A 72 -15.84 -3.93 -24.10
C ARG A 72 -14.91 -3.16 -23.15
N GLY A 73 -14.02 -2.31 -23.67
CA GLY A 73 -13.11 -1.47 -22.86
C GLY A 73 -11.87 -2.19 -22.30
N VAL A 74 -11.71 -3.49 -22.55
CA VAL A 74 -10.70 -4.35 -21.87
C VAL A 74 -9.26 -4.10 -22.35
N LEU A 75 -9.05 -3.37 -23.45
CA LEU A 75 -7.76 -3.23 -24.14
C LEU A 75 -7.06 -1.87 -24.01
N ALA A 76 -7.37 -1.06 -23.00
CA ALA A 76 -6.64 0.19 -22.73
C ALA A 76 -5.12 0.00 -22.48
N ARG A 77 -4.66 -1.25 -22.29
CA ARG A 77 -3.30 -1.61 -21.82
C ARG A 77 -2.19 -1.83 -22.86
N PHE A 78 -2.23 -1.21 -24.04
CA PHE A 78 -1.06 -1.24 -24.94
C PHE A 78 -0.68 0.16 -25.43
N ALA A 79 -0.22 0.97 -24.48
CA ALA A 79 0.16 2.37 -24.63
C ALA A 79 1.66 2.61 -24.90
N PRO A 80 2.19 2.30 -26.08
CA PRO A 80 3.30 3.10 -26.60
C PRO A 80 2.94 3.92 -27.86
N LEU A 81 1.68 3.91 -28.29
CA LEU A 81 1.29 4.53 -29.57
C LEU A 81 0.13 5.53 -29.52
N ALA A 82 -0.66 5.55 -28.44
CA ALA A 82 -1.75 6.52 -28.28
C ALA A 82 -1.27 7.95 -28.03
N LEU A 83 0.02 8.14 -27.70
CA LEU A 83 0.64 9.44 -27.44
C LEU A 83 0.84 10.33 -28.68
N LEU A 84 0.69 9.79 -29.90
CA LEU A 84 0.92 10.57 -31.13
C LEU A 84 -0.34 11.23 -31.73
N CYS A 85 -1.53 10.97 -31.18
CA CYS A 85 -2.79 11.45 -31.77
C CYS A 85 -3.84 11.90 -30.72
N ARG A 86 -3.47 12.62 -29.65
CA ARG A 86 -4.48 13.35 -28.87
C ARG A 86 -4.49 14.83 -29.26
N PRO A 87 -5.60 15.35 -29.82
CA PRO A 87 -5.81 16.79 -29.90
C PRO A 87 -5.93 17.34 -28.48
N SER A 88 -5.33 18.49 -28.24
CA SER A 88 -5.44 19.28 -27.03
C SER A 88 -6.92 19.61 -26.73
N TRP A 89 -7.57 18.84 -25.87
CA TRP A 89 -8.84 19.22 -25.28
C TRP A 89 -8.60 19.58 -23.83
N GLY A 90 -8.57 20.89 -23.55
CA GLY A 90 -8.75 21.41 -22.21
C GLY A 90 -10.18 21.16 -21.77
N GLY A 91 -10.35 20.42 -20.68
CA GLY A 91 -11.65 20.12 -20.09
C GLY A 91 -11.46 19.48 -18.71
N SER A 92 -11.92 20.18 -17.69
CA SER A 92 -11.93 19.76 -16.29
C SER A 92 -12.90 18.59 -16.03
N HIS A 93 -12.49 17.67 -15.16
CA HIS A 93 -13.32 16.77 -14.33
C HIS A 93 -14.02 15.59 -15.01
N ALA A 94 -13.37 14.42 -14.98
CA ALA A 94 -13.91 13.10 -14.59
C ALA A 94 -12.90 12.03 -15.03
N GLN A 95 -11.88 11.81 -14.20
CA GLN A 95 -10.95 10.69 -14.38
C GLN A 95 -11.60 9.40 -13.81
N THR A 96 -11.52 8.30 -14.56
CA THR A 96 -12.39 7.12 -14.41
C THR A 96 -11.84 6.09 -13.41
N MET A 97 -12.69 5.24 -12.82
CA MET A 97 -12.27 4.13 -11.92
C MET A 97 -11.18 3.22 -12.54
N GLU A 98 -11.14 3.09 -13.86
CA GLU A 98 -10.10 2.35 -14.60
C GLU A 98 -8.69 2.93 -14.41
N GLU A 99 -8.54 4.26 -14.31
CA GLU A 99 -7.24 4.91 -14.12
C GLU A 99 -6.70 4.72 -12.69
N TYR A 100 -7.60 4.65 -11.69
CA TYR A 100 -7.25 4.31 -10.31
C TYR A 100 -6.75 2.87 -10.21
N ASP A 101 -7.46 1.93 -10.83
CA ASP A 101 -7.06 0.53 -10.85
C ASP A 101 -5.70 0.35 -11.56
N GLU A 102 -5.41 1.07 -12.65
CA GLU A 102 -4.09 1.02 -13.28
C GLU A 102 -2.94 1.49 -12.39
N GLN A 103 -3.15 2.50 -11.54
CA GLN A 103 -2.13 2.98 -10.60
C GLN A 103 -1.79 1.95 -9.52
N ILE A 104 -2.80 1.30 -8.94
CA ILE A 104 -2.60 0.20 -7.97
C ILE A 104 -1.72 -0.88 -8.61
N LEU A 105 -1.99 -1.22 -9.87
CA LEU A 105 -1.25 -2.27 -10.55
C LEU A 105 0.20 -1.93 -10.87
N LEU A 106 0.50 -0.66 -11.11
CA LEU A 106 1.85 -0.17 -11.31
C LEU A 106 2.62 -0.16 -9.99
N ARG A 107 1.99 0.31 -8.91
CA ARG A 107 2.56 0.30 -7.55
C ARG A 107 2.92 -1.11 -7.11
N ASP A 108 1.97 -2.05 -7.18
CA ASP A 108 2.18 -3.44 -6.74
C ASP A 108 3.31 -4.14 -7.50
N LYS A 109 3.57 -3.74 -8.76
CA LYS A 109 4.73 -4.22 -9.53
C LYS A 109 6.04 -3.56 -9.13
N GLN A 110 6.01 -2.32 -8.66
CA GLN A 110 7.18 -1.59 -8.20
C GLN A 110 7.62 -2.04 -6.80
N GLU A 111 6.67 -2.52 -5.99
CA GLU A 111 6.86 -2.83 -4.57
C GLU A 111 6.92 -4.33 -4.26
N GLU A 112 6.86 -5.21 -5.26
CA GLU A 112 6.77 -6.66 -5.07
C GLU A 112 7.86 -7.25 -4.14
N ASP A 113 9.08 -6.71 -4.23
CA ASP A 113 10.22 -7.13 -3.39
C ASP A 113 10.14 -6.59 -1.95
N ILE A 114 9.38 -5.53 -1.69
CA ILE A 114 9.32 -4.83 -0.39
C ILE A 114 8.43 -5.60 0.59
N TYR A 115 7.32 -6.17 0.11
CA TYR A 115 6.33 -6.81 0.98
C TYR A 115 6.87 -7.95 1.85
N PRO A 116 7.75 -8.86 1.35
CA PRO A 116 8.40 -9.86 2.20
C PRO A 116 9.23 -9.24 3.35
N ALA A 117 10.02 -8.21 3.05
CA ALA A 117 10.82 -7.50 4.04
C ALA A 117 9.95 -6.77 5.07
N LEU A 118 8.87 -6.14 4.61
CA LEU A 118 7.90 -5.45 5.46
C LEU A 118 7.21 -6.43 6.43
N ALA A 119 6.75 -7.59 5.92
CA ALA A 119 6.15 -8.63 6.73
C ALA A 119 7.11 -9.16 7.79
N GLU A 120 8.36 -9.45 7.40
CA GLU A 120 9.41 -9.93 8.31
C GLU A 120 9.70 -8.92 9.43
N ILE A 121 9.86 -7.63 9.11
CA ILE A 121 10.11 -6.58 10.10
C ILE A 121 8.96 -6.47 11.10
N ILE A 122 7.71 -6.44 10.61
CA ILE A 122 6.52 -6.35 11.46
C ILE A 122 6.41 -7.58 12.36
N GLU A 123 6.60 -8.77 11.80
CA GLU A 123 6.55 -10.01 12.55
C GLU A 123 7.63 -10.06 13.64
N ASN A 124 8.88 -9.77 13.29
CA ASN A 124 9.99 -9.77 14.23
C ASN A 124 9.74 -8.79 15.38
N PHE A 125 9.20 -7.60 15.08
CA PHE A 125 8.80 -6.65 16.11
C PHE A 125 7.71 -7.22 17.03
N VAL A 126 6.59 -7.70 16.47
CA VAL A 126 5.45 -8.20 17.26
C VAL A 126 5.88 -9.38 18.14
N ARG A 127 6.74 -10.26 17.63
CA ARG A 127 7.28 -11.39 18.40
C ARG A 127 8.23 -10.92 19.51
N ALA A 128 9.09 -9.94 19.23
CA ALA A 128 10.05 -9.41 20.19
C ALA A 128 9.39 -8.62 21.33
N ASP A 129 8.28 -7.92 21.09
CA ASP A 129 7.52 -7.16 22.10
C ASP A 129 6.67 -8.05 23.03
N GLY A 130 6.90 -9.38 23.02
CA GLY A 130 6.19 -10.35 23.86
C GLY A 130 4.88 -10.88 23.25
N GLY A 131 4.59 -10.58 21.98
CA GLY A 131 3.41 -11.04 21.26
C GLY A 131 2.14 -10.24 21.57
N VAL A 132 0.98 -10.84 21.29
CA VAL A 132 -0.36 -10.21 21.40
C VAL A 132 -1.03 -10.54 22.76
N GLY A 133 -0.34 -11.25 23.65
CA GLY A 133 -0.96 -11.91 24.81
C GLY A 133 -0.58 -11.40 26.20
N GLN A 134 0.23 -10.34 26.37
CA GLN A 134 0.64 -9.92 27.71
C GLN A 134 -0.29 -8.86 28.31
N THR A 135 -1.15 -9.31 29.23
CA THR A 135 -1.80 -8.46 30.23
C THR A 135 -0.78 -8.01 31.28
N SER A 136 -0.49 -6.71 31.32
CA SER A 136 -0.09 -5.85 32.45
C SER A 136 0.86 -6.30 33.59
N GLU A 137 1.50 -7.46 33.57
CA GLU A 137 2.52 -7.80 34.57
C GLU A 137 3.93 -7.62 33.98
N ALA A 138 4.61 -6.57 34.44
CA ALA A 138 5.99 -6.29 34.06
C ALA A 138 6.91 -7.47 34.47
N PRO A 139 7.88 -7.88 33.64
CA PRO A 139 8.85 -8.90 34.03
C PRO A 139 9.72 -8.37 35.18
N SER A 140 9.77 -9.12 36.28
CA SER A 140 10.44 -8.72 37.52
C SER A 140 11.97 -8.94 37.54
N SER A 141 12.64 -9.27 36.43
CA SER A 141 14.11 -9.28 36.38
C SER A 141 14.71 -9.30 34.96
N PRO A 142 15.94 -8.77 34.74
CA PRO A 142 16.60 -8.74 33.43
C PRO A 142 17.40 -10.00 33.08
N SER A 143 17.29 -11.10 33.83
CA SER A 143 18.29 -12.18 33.80
C SER A 143 17.85 -13.52 33.17
N SER A 144 16.76 -13.56 32.41
CA SER A 144 16.33 -14.78 31.68
C SER A 144 16.32 -14.57 30.17
N ALA A 145 17.49 -14.23 29.62
CA ALA A 145 17.75 -14.36 28.19
C ALA A 145 18.16 -15.80 27.88
N VAL A 146 17.21 -16.74 27.91
CA VAL A 146 17.36 -18.09 27.33
C VAL A 146 15.98 -18.54 26.83
N GLU A 147 15.90 -18.78 25.51
CA GLU A 147 14.77 -19.33 24.75
C GLU A 147 13.52 -18.45 24.61
N ALA A 148 13.59 -17.48 23.68
CA ALA A 148 12.41 -16.90 23.05
C ALA A 148 11.72 -17.97 22.17
N ASN A 149 11.09 -18.96 22.79
CA ASN A 149 10.26 -19.94 22.11
C ASN A 149 8.78 -19.54 22.27
N SER A 150 8.21 -19.13 21.13
CA SER A 150 6.79 -18.98 20.79
C SER A 150 5.94 -18.07 21.69
N SER A 151 5.88 -16.78 21.34
CA SER A 151 4.57 -16.11 21.35
C SER A 151 3.66 -16.85 20.36
N GLY A 152 2.45 -17.20 20.76
CA GLY A 152 1.51 -17.97 19.92
C GLY A 152 1.27 -17.32 18.55
N PRO A 153 0.69 -18.05 17.57
CA PRO A 153 0.37 -17.47 16.28
C PRO A 153 -0.54 -16.26 16.47
N PHE A 154 -0.17 -15.13 15.86
CA PHE A 154 -1.04 -13.96 15.75
C PHE A 154 -1.71 -13.92 14.39
N SER A 155 -2.73 -13.08 14.26
CA SER A 155 -3.48 -12.86 13.04
C SER A 155 -3.38 -11.41 12.57
N VAL A 156 -3.41 -11.20 11.26
CA VAL A 156 -3.24 -9.87 10.64
C VAL A 156 -4.43 -9.55 9.76
N LEU A 157 -4.94 -8.32 9.83
CA LEU A 157 -5.82 -7.75 8.83
C LEU A 157 -5.08 -6.62 8.11
N ASP A 158 -4.85 -6.78 6.81
CA ASP A 158 -4.28 -5.73 5.96
C ASP A 158 -5.41 -4.96 5.26
N VAL A 159 -5.55 -3.69 5.63
CA VAL A 159 -6.61 -2.81 5.13
C VAL A 159 -6.08 -1.95 3.99
N GLY A 160 -6.71 -2.10 2.81
CA GLY A 160 -6.25 -1.62 1.51
C GLY A 160 -5.10 -2.47 0.97
N CYS A 161 -5.30 -3.79 0.99
CA CYS A 161 -4.24 -4.76 0.71
C CYS A 161 -3.83 -4.84 -0.76
N GLY A 162 -4.50 -4.12 -1.67
CA GLY A 162 -4.24 -4.20 -3.10
C GLY A 162 -4.40 -5.64 -3.61
N ARG A 163 -3.37 -6.16 -4.29
CA ARG A 163 -3.30 -7.57 -4.69
C ARG A 163 -2.91 -8.53 -3.55
N GLY A 164 -2.93 -8.08 -2.30
CA GLY A 164 -2.65 -8.83 -1.07
C GLY A 164 -1.22 -9.39 -0.96
N GLN A 165 -0.24 -8.77 -1.60
CA GLN A 165 1.16 -9.23 -1.53
C GLN A 165 1.68 -9.25 -0.09
N LEU A 166 1.31 -8.26 0.73
CA LEU A 166 1.65 -8.24 2.15
C LEU A 166 0.96 -9.37 2.93
N VAL A 167 -0.30 -9.65 2.62
CA VAL A 167 -1.07 -10.77 3.21
C VAL A 167 -0.39 -12.11 2.90
N GLU A 168 0.02 -12.35 1.65
CA GLU A 168 0.76 -13.57 1.28
C GLU A 168 2.16 -13.61 1.89
N ALA A 169 2.84 -12.46 2.03
CA ALA A 169 4.13 -12.40 2.70
C ALA A 169 4.03 -12.85 4.17
N PHE A 170 3.03 -12.37 4.90
CA PHE A 170 2.75 -12.83 6.26
C PHE A 170 2.45 -14.34 6.32
N ARG A 171 1.60 -14.84 5.41
CA ARG A 171 1.26 -16.27 5.35
C ARG A 171 2.47 -17.15 5.09
N LYS A 172 3.35 -16.74 4.17
CA LYS A 172 4.61 -17.44 3.86
C LYS A 172 5.58 -17.45 5.05
N ASN A 173 5.52 -16.45 5.92
CA ASN A 173 6.33 -16.39 7.13
C ASN A 173 5.68 -17.08 8.35
N GLY A 174 4.54 -17.78 8.16
CA GLY A 174 3.91 -18.57 9.21
C GLY A 174 2.84 -17.83 10.03
N VAL A 175 2.46 -16.61 9.61
CA VAL A 175 1.29 -15.88 10.12
C VAL A 175 0.08 -16.27 9.25
N GLU A 176 -0.35 -17.53 9.38
CA GLU A 176 -1.33 -18.16 8.47
C GLU A 176 -2.68 -17.43 8.41
N LYS A 177 -3.12 -16.89 9.55
CA LYS A 177 -4.36 -16.12 9.70
C LYS A 177 -4.16 -14.65 9.33
N SER A 178 -3.77 -14.42 8.08
CA SER A 178 -3.65 -13.08 7.51
C SER A 178 -4.73 -12.86 6.47
N PHE A 179 -5.46 -11.75 6.60
CA PHE A 179 -6.64 -11.41 5.82
C PHE A 179 -6.45 -10.05 5.14
N GLY A 180 -7.04 -9.88 3.96
CA GLY A 180 -7.00 -8.64 3.19
C GLY A 180 -8.39 -8.01 3.05
N LEU A 181 -8.45 -6.68 3.11
CA LEU A 181 -9.62 -5.89 2.79
C LEU A 181 -9.27 -4.87 1.69
N GLU A 182 -10.01 -4.83 0.59
CA GLU A 182 -9.67 -3.97 -0.56
C GLU A 182 -10.92 -3.53 -1.35
N GLY A 183 -10.89 -2.30 -1.87
CA GLY A 183 -12.01 -1.70 -2.62
C GLY A 183 -11.85 -1.71 -4.13
N SER A 184 -10.68 -2.06 -4.67
CA SER A 184 -10.42 -2.21 -6.10
C SER A 184 -10.89 -3.58 -6.60
N ALA A 185 -11.85 -3.56 -7.53
CA ALA A 185 -12.34 -4.78 -8.16
C ALA A 185 -11.23 -5.47 -8.97
N THR A 186 -10.39 -4.69 -9.65
CA THR A 186 -9.26 -5.22 -10.42
C THR A 186 -8.23 -5.90 -9.53
N ALA A 187 -7.95 -5.37 -8.34
CA ALA A 187 -7.05 -6.01 -7.39
C ALA A 187 -7.64 -7.33 -6.85
N SER A 188 -8.95 -7.34 -6.56
CA SER A 188 -9.68 -8.53 -6.12
C SER A 188 -9.66 -9.66 -7.13
N GLU A 189 -9.76 -9.36 -8.43
CA GLU A 189 -9.71 -10.37 -9.51
C GLU A 189 -8.33 -11.03 -9.67
N MET A 190 -7.27 -10.42 -9.13
CA MET A 190 -5.90 -10.96 -9.20
C MET A 190 -5.55 -11.87 -8.03
N TRP A 191 -6.40 -11.93 -7.00
CA TRP A 191 -6.20 -12.83 -5.89
C TRP A 191 -6.50 -14.29 -6.30
N PRO A 192 -5.74 -15.29 -5.81
CA PRO A 192 -6.05 -16.68 -6.10
C PRO A 192 -7.47 -17.03 -5.66
N VAL A 193 -8.28 -17.56 -6.59
CA VAL A 193 -9.71 -17.83 -6.36
C VAL A 193 -9.89 -18.78 -5.18
N GLU A 194 -9.00 -19.76 -5.03
CA GLU A 194 -8.99 -20.73 -3.92
C GLU A 194 -8.80 -20.11 -2.52
N PHE A 195 -8.26 -18.89 -2.43
CA PHE A 195 -8.05 -18.17 -1.17
C PHE A 195 -8.99 -16.98 -0.99
N SER A 196 -9.73 -16.61 -2.04
CA SER A 196 -10.54 -15.38 -2.07
C SER A 196 -11.70 -15.40 -1.07
N ASP A 197 -12.39 -16.54 -0.90
CA ASP A 197 -13.52 -16.63 0.03
C ASP A 197 -13.12 -16.60 1.51
N GLU A 198 -11.88 -16.98 1.84
CA GLU A 198 -11.40 -17.11 3.23
C GLU A 198 -10.53 -15.94 3.67
N TYR A 199 -9.61 -15.47 2.80
CA TYR A 199 -8.56 -14.53 3.18
C TYR A 199 -8.72 -13.15 2.57
N TYR A 200 -9.70 -12.94 1.68
CA TYR A 200 -9.86 -11.67 0.99
C TYR A 200 -11.30 -11.17 1.08
N ARG A 201 -11.46 -9.87 1.29
CA ARG A 201 -12.77 -9.23 1.34
C ARG A 201 -12.80 -7.97 0.50
N PHE A 202 -13.75 -7.95 -0.44
CA PHE A 202 -14.05 -6.74 -1.20
C PHE A 202 -14.86 -5.73 -0.35
N SER A 203 -14.39 -4.50 -0.27
CA SER A 203 -15.11 -3.38 0.37
C SER A 203 -14.60 -2.01 -0.09
N ASP A 204 -15.43 -1.24 -0.78
CA ASP A 204 -15.11 0.16 -1.12
C ASP A 204 -15.30 1.09 0.10
N LEU A 205 -14.17 1.40 0.74
CA LEU A 205 -14.08 2.28 1.92
C LEU A 205 -14.50 3.74 1.64
N LYS A 206 -14.64 4.16 0.37
CA LYS A 206 -15.20 5.48 0.03
C LYS A 206 -16.72 5.53 0.24
N THR A 207 -17.39 4.38 0.21
CA THR A 207 -18.86 4.31 0.26
C THR A 207 -19.35 3.84 1.63
N ALA A 208 -18.83 2.72 2.13
CA ALA A 208 -19.26 2.11 3.37
C ALA A 208 -18.06 1.55 4.15
N MET A 209 -18.14 1.64 5.48
CA MET A 209 -17.24 0.88 6.33
C MET A 209 -17.90 -0.49 6.55
N PRO A 210 -17.22 -1.60 6.23
CA PRO A 210 -17.77 -2.94 6.42
C PRO A 210 -18.05 -3.18 7.92
N ALA A 211 -19.18 -3.83 8.21
CA ALA A 211 -19.58 -4.11 9.59
C ALA A 211 -18.96 -5.39 10.16
N ASP A 212 -18.42 -6.23 9.29
CA ASP A 212 -18.03 -7.61 9.50
C ASP A 212 -16.62 -7.87 8.98
N VAL A 213 -15.67 -7.00 9.34
CA VAL A 213 -14.25 -7.30 9.14
C VAL A 213 -13.79 -8.43 10.04
N GLN A 214 -12.76 -9.14 9.59
CA GLN A 214 -12.19 -10.23 10.37
C GLN A 214 -11.56 -9.65 11.64
N LYS A 215 -11.89 -10.23 12.81
CA LYS A 215 -11.18 -9.92 14.05
C LYS A 215 -9.77 -10.48 13.96
N THR A 216 -8.79 -9.61 14.14
CA THR A 216 -7.37 -9.94 14.13
C THR A 216 -6.62 -9.26 15.26
N ASP A 217 -5.43 -9.78 15.52
CA ASP A 217 -4.54 -9.33 16.58
C ASP A 217 -3.73 -8.09 16.17
N VAL A 218 -3.39 -8.01 14.90
CA VAL A 218 -2.64 -6.94 14.26
C VAL A 218 -3.44 -6.40 13.09
N VAL A 219 -3.39 -5.09 12.89
CA VAL A 219 -3.89 -4.44 11.67
C VAL A 219 -2.73 -3.74 10.97
N THR A 220 -2.60 -3.92 9.66
CA THR A 220 -1.68 -3.16 8.81
C THR A 220 -2.48 -2.31 7.83
N THR A 221 -1.97 -1.13 7.51
CA THR A 221 -2.48 -0.30 6.42
C THR A 221 -1.40 0.66 5.96
N PHE A 222 -1.08 0.63 4.67
CA PHE A 222 -0.01 1.45 4.09
C PHE A 222 -0.48 2.07 2.78
N GLU A 223 -0.38 3.40 2.69
CA GLU A 223 -0.71 4.15 1.46
C GLU A 223 -2.16 3.93 0.99
N VAL A 224 -3.10 4.03 1.95
CA VAL A 224 -4.55 3.86 1.72
C VAL A 224 -5.32 5.12 2.11
N ALA A 225 -5.00 5.70 3.27
CA ALA A 225 -5.81 6.74 3.88
C ALA A 225 -5.90 8.01 3.02
N GLN A 226 -4.91 8.26 2.16
CA GLN A 226 -4.90 9.39 1.24
C GLN A 226 -5.94 9.29 0.12
N TYR A 227 -6.38 8.08 -0.23
CA TYR A 227 -7.39 7.87 -1.26
C TYR A 227 -8.82 8.05 -0.76
N LEU A 228 -8.99 8.22 0.54
CA LEU A 228 -10.28 8.48 1.17
C LEU A 228 -10.53 9.98 1.26
N PRO A 229 -11.77 10.48 1.17
CA PRO A 229 -12.06 11.88 1.46
C PRO A 229 -11.64 12.23 2.90
N ALA A 230 -11.11 13.43 3.15
CA ALA A 230 -10.68 13.84 4.50
C ALA A 230 -11.77 13.71 5.58
N THR A 231 -13.05 13.84 5.20
CA THR A 231 -14.20 13.61 6.09
C THR A 231 -14.36 12.16 6.56
N HIS A 232 -13.67 11.22 5.92
CA HIS A 232 -13.69 9.79 6.24
C HIS A 232 -12.59 9.38 7.23
N GLY A 233 -11.63 10.25 7.57
CA GLY A 233 -10.52 9.92 8.45
C GLY A 233 -10.95 9.27 9.77
N GLY A 234 -11.95 9.85 10.46
CA GLY A 234 -12.50 9.26 11.69
C GLY A 234 -13.21 7.91 11.47
N ARG A 235 -13.95 7.75 10.37
CA ARG A 235 -14.60 6.46 10.03
C ARG A 235 -13.57 5.38 9.70
N PHE A 236 -12.49 5.77 9.03
CA PHE A 236 -11.38 4.89 8.69
C PHE A 236 -10.65 4.41 9.93
N VAL A 237 -10.26 5.32 10.83
CA VAL A 237 -9.64 4.92 12.11
C VAL A 237 -10.58 4.04 12.93
N LYS A 238 -11.89 4.36 12.97
CA LYS A 238 -12.89 3.50 13.63
C LYS A 238 -12.91 2.08 13.10
N LEU A 239 -12.73 1.89 11.78
CA LEU A 239 -12.62 0.56 11.17
C LEU A 239 -11.35 -0.15 11.65
N LEU A 240 -10.20 0.52 11.61
CA LEU A 240 -8.91 -0.05 12.00
C LEU A 240 -8.90 -0.52 13.47
N VAL A 241 -9.63 0.17 14.36
CA VAL A 241 -9.70 -0.18 15.79
C VAL A 241 -10.87 -1.10 16.15
N SER A 242 -11.74 -1.46 15.19
CA SER A 242 -13.07 -2.03 15.43
C SER A 242 -13.09 -3.32 16.27
N HIS A 243 -12.00 -4.09 16.25
CA HIS A 243 -11.88 -5.35 16.98
C HIS A 243 -10.82 -5.36 18.08
N ASP A 244 -10.41 -4.17 18.52
CA ASP A 244 -9.38 -3.97 19.55
C ASP A 244 -8.06 -4.71 19.24
N PRO A 245 -7.49 -4.57 18.02
CA PRO A 245 -6.18 -5.16 17.72
C PRO A 245 -5.11 -4.65 18.69
N ALA A 246 -4.18 -5.52 19.08
CA ALA A 246 -3.09 -5.17 20.00
C ALA A 246 -2.07 -4.22 19.38
N TYR A 247 -1.91 -4.27 18.05
CA TYR A 247 -1.07 -3.38 17.27
C TYR A 247 -1.75 -2.93 15.98
N ILE A 248 -1.55 -1.67 15.63
CA ILE A 248 -1.90 -1.14 14.31
C ILE A 248 -0.63 -0.52 13.71
N PHE A 249 -0.16 -1.08 12.60
CA PHE A 249 0.91 -0.50 11.78
C PHE A 249 0.26 0.34 10.69
N PHE A 250 0.51 1.64 10.72
CA PHE A 250 -0.19 2.62 9.91
C PHE A 250 0.81 3.46 9.13
N GLY A 251 0.65 3.56 7.82
CA GLY A 251 1.34 4.52 6.97
C GLY A 251 0.38 5.17 5.98
N ALA A 252 0.42 6.49 5.87
CA ALA A 252 -0.38 7.25 4.93
C ALA A 252 0.46 8.38 4.33
N ALA A 253 0.14 8.76 3.09
CA ALA A 253 0.81 9.87 2.43
C ALA A 253 0.71 11.16 3.25
N THR A 254 1.86 11.80 3.45
CA THR A 254 1.94 13.10 4.10
C THR A 254 1.63 14.23 3.11
N VAL A 255 1.40 15.43 3.63
CA VAL A 255 1.03 16.61 2.83
C VAL A 255 2.02 16.83 1.68
N HIS A 256 1.55 16.91 0.44
CA HIS A 256 2.34 17.07 -0.78
C HIS A 256 3.32 15.92 -1.07
N GLN A 257 3.01 14.69 -0.67
CA GLN A 257 3.91 13.55 -0.87
C GLN A 257 4.25 13.29 -2.34
N ASP A 258 3.31 13.53 -3.22
CA ASP A 258 3.44 13.32 -4.66
C ASP A 258 3.40 14.63 -5.46
N GLU A 259 3.47 15.78 -4.78
CA GLU A 259 3.32 17.12 -5.37
C GLU A 259 2.03 17.32 -6.18
N GLY A 260 0.97 16.57 -5.87
CA GLY A 260 -0.29 16.58 -6.60
C GLY A 260 -0.23 15.85 -7.94
N ALA A 261 0.80 15.02 -8.17
CA ALA A 261 0.91 14.17 -9.35
C ALA A 261 -0.21 13.11 -9.40
N ASN A 262 -0.70 12.66 -8.24
CA ASN A 262 -1.85 11.78 -8.11
C ASN A 262 -3.10 12.56 -7.66
N PRO A 263 -4.04 12.85 -8.58
CA PRO A 263 -5.27 13.58 -8.24
C PRO A 263 -6.21 12.79 -7.31
N TYR A 264 -5.92 11.51 -7.05
CA TYR A 264 -6.68 10.68 -6.12
C TYR A 264 -6.18 10.77 -4.67
N HIS A 265 -5.09 11.51 -4.41
CA HIS A 265 -4.67 11.84 -3.05
C HIS A 265 -5.58 12.96 -2.49
N LEU A 266 -6.68 12.55 -1.87
CA LEU A 266 -7.71 13.42 -1.30
C LEU A 266 -7.46 13.80 0.17
N ASN A 267 -6.61 13.03 0.86
CA ASN A 267 -6.44 13.11 2.32
C ASN A 267 -4.99 12.88 2.75
N GLU A 268 -4.09 13.64 2.12
CA GLU A 268 -2.72 13.76 2.59
C GLU A 268 -2.66 14.58 3.87
N ASN A 269 -2.12 14.00 4.94
CA ASN A 269 -2.17 14.62 6.26
C ASN A 269 -0.91 14.34 7.09
N THR A 270 -0.70 15.16 8.11
CA THR A 270 0.50 15.09 8.96
C THR A 270 0.41 13.93 9.96
N PHE A 271 1.54 13.55 10.57
CA PHE A 271 1.52 12.51 11.61
C PHE A 271 0.67 12.92 12.81
N SER A 272 0.75 14.20 13.20
CA SER A 272 -0.05 14.76 14.29
C SER A 272 -1.55 14.62 14.03
N TYR A 273 -2.02 14.85 12.79
CA TYR A 273 -3.42 14.65 12.42
C TYR A 273 -3.87 13.22 12.72
N TRP A 274 -3.09 12.22 12.29
CA TRP A 274 -3.44 10.82 12.47
C TRP A 274 -3.37 10.39 13.94
N VAL A 275 -2.34 10.85 14.67
CA VAL A 275 -2.21 10.60 16.12
C VAL A 275 -3.45 11.08 16.89
N GLU A 276 -3.96 12.27 16.59
CA GLU A 276 -5.17 12.78 17.25
C GLU A 276 -6.43 11.99 16.87
N HIS A 277 -6.53 11.49 15.63
CA HIS A 277 -7.63 10.61 15.25
C HIS A 277 -7.58 9.29 16.02
N PHE A 278 -6.43 8.60 16.08
CA PHE A 278 -6.30 7.37 16.86
C PHE A 278 -6.62 7.57 18.34
N ARG A 279 -6.17 8.68 18.94
CA ARG A 279 -6.51 9.04 20.33
C ARG A 279 -8.01 9.17 20.56
N SER A 280 -8.73 9.80 19.63
CA SER A 280 -10.19 9.95 19.72
C SER A 280 -10.94 8.61 19.71
N PHE A 281 -10.28 7.53 19.28
CA PHE A 281 -10.80 6.15 19.26
C PHE A 281 -10.14 5.22 20.29
N GLY A 282 -9.44 5.76 21.29
CA GLY A 282 -8.87 4.98 22.38
C GLY A 282 -7.59 4.23 22.04
N TYR A 283 -6.83 4.73 21.06
CA TYR A 283 -5.50 4.22 20.69
C TYR A 283 -4.43 5.29 20.88
N VAL A 284 -3.27 4.89 21.39
CA VAL A 284 -2.13 5.79 21.64
C VAL A 284 -0.96 5.45 20.71
N PRO A 285 -0.15 6.45 20.32
CA PRO A 285 1.03 6.18 19.52
C PRO A 285 2.09 5.43 20.34
N HIS A 286 2.56 4.30 19.82
CA HIS A 286 3.74 3.59 20.34
C HIS A 286 4.99 4.09 19.62
N MET A 287 5.47 5.29 20.01
CA MET A 287 6.55 5.98 19.29
C MET A 287 7.88 5.21 19.27
N LEU A 288 8.22 4.47 20.32
CA LEU A 288 9.41 3.60 20.32
C LEU A 288 9.30 2.44 19.30
N ALA A 289 8.12 1.82 19.20
CA ALA A 289 7.87 0.78 18.20
C ALA A 289 7.97 1.35 16.77
N ALA A 290 7.35 2.51 16.53
CA ALA A 290 7.46 3.19 15.25
C ALA A 290 8.92 3.54 14.93
N ALA A 291 9.69 4.06 15.89
CA ALA A 291 11.12 4.36 15.70
C ALA A 291 11.93 3.11 15.33
N ARG A 292 11.72 1.99 16.03
CA ARG A 292 12.38 0.71 15.75
C ARG A 292 12.05 0.19 14.36
N VAL A 293 10.77 0.08 14.04
CA VAL A 293 10.29 -0.43 12.75
C VAL A 293 10.81 0.42 11.58
N ARG A 294 10.76 1.76 11.70
CA ARG A 294 11.31 2.67 10.68
C ARG A 294 12.82 2.51 10.52
N THR A 295 13.53 2.36 11.64
CA THR A 295 14.98 2.13 11.65
C THR A 295 15.32 0.79 10.99
N ASP A 296 14.59 -0.27 11.31
CA ASP A 296 14.76 -1.60 10.71
C ASP A 296 14.49 -1.54 9.20
N MET A 297 13.47 -0.81 8.76
CA MET A 297 13.23 -0.57 7.33
C MET A 297 14.39 0.18 6.65
N ILE A 298 14.95 1.21 7.28
CA ILE A 298 16.10 1.96 6.74
C ILE A 298 17.34 1.08 6.60
N HIS A 299 17.54 0.13 7.52
CA HIS A 299 18.71 -0.75 7.53
C HIS A 299 18.49 -2.09 6.80
N ASN A 300 17.27 -2.38 6.35
CA ASN A 300 16.96 -3.59 5.60
C ASN A 300 17.53 -3.50 4.18
N GLU A 301 18.31 -4.51 3.77
CA GLU A 301 19.00 -4.52 2.48
C GLU A 301 18.04 -4.41 1.27
N ILE A 302 16.87 -5.04 1.35
CA ILE A 302 15.88 -5.03 0.27
C ILE A 302 15.26 -3.64 0.15
N ILE A 303 14.84 -3.06 1.28
CA ILE A 303 14.24 -1.72 1.30
C ILE A 303 15.27 -0.66 0.90
N GLN A 304 16.54 -0.80 1.29
CA GLN A 304 17.61 0.09 0.83
C GLN A 304 17.79 0.03 -0.69
N ARG A 305 17.78 -1.17 -1.29
CA ARG A 305 17.89 -1.33 -2.74
C ARG A 305 16.74 -0.67 -3.49
N GLU A 306 15.53 -0.77 -2.94
CA GLU A 306 14.31 -0.21 -3.52
C GLU A 306 13.95 1.18 -2.96
N MET A 307 14.86 1.84 -2.22
CA MET A 307 14.55 3.05 -1.46
C MET A 307 13.99 4.18 -2.35
N ASN A 308 14.43 4.29 -3.60
CA ASN A 308 13.91 5.25 -4.57
C ASN A 308 12.42 5.05 -4.93
N LYS A 309 11.88 3.84 -4.72
CA LYS A 309 10.47 3.48 -4.93
C LYS A 309 9.72 3.21 -3.63
N ALA A 310 10.42 3.20 -2.50
CA ALA A 310 9.91 2.74 -1.21
C ALA A 310 10.08 3.74 -0.07
N TRP A 311 10.66 4.91 -0.34
CA TRP A 311 11.09 5.88 0.69
C TRP A 311 9.97 6.29 1.64
N TRP A 312 8.70 6.25 1.21
CA TRP A 312 7.57 6.54 2.08
C TRP A 312 7.34 5.50 3.16
N TYR A 313 7.69 4.22 2.98
CA TYR A 313 7.50 3.19 4.02
C TYR A 313 8.23 3.52 5.34
N PRO A 314 9.58 3.70 5.35
CA PRO A 314 10.29 4.10 6.57
C PRO A 314 9.94 5.53 7.03
N LYS A 315 9.39 6.39 6.16
CA LYS A 315 9.00 7.76 6.51
C LYS A 315 7.60 7.84 7.13
N ASN A 316 6.64 7.05 6.68
CA ASN A 316 5.22 7.23 7.01
C ASN A 316 4.75 6.29 8.12
N THR A 317 5.51 5.24 8.41
CA THR A 317 5.11 4.22 9.38
C THR A 317 5.01 4.82 10.79
N LEU A 318 3.83 4.64 11.38
CA LEU A 318 3.48 4.84 12.79
C LEU A 318 2.96 3.51 13.35
N VAL A 319 3.04 3.35 14.67
CA VAL A 319 2.52 2.18 15.37
C VAL A 319 1.60 2.67 16.48
N PHE A 320 0.42 2.07 16.59
CA PHE A 320 -0.56 2.38 17.62
C PHE A 320 -0.92 1.14 18.42
N VAL A 321 -1.23 1.34 19.70
CA VAL A 321 -1.72 0.30 20.61
C VAL A 321 -2.94 0.81 21.37
N PRO A 322 -3.79 -0.08 21.91
CA PRO A 322 -4.91 0.32 22.75
C PRO A 322 -4.47 1.18 23.94
N GLN A 323 -5.28 2.17 24.33
CA GLN A 323 -5.01 3.09 25.44
C GLN A 323 -4.67 2.38 26.76
N HIS A 324 -5.24 1.19 27.01
CA HIS A 324 -4.96 0.44 28.23
C HIS A 324 -3.49 -0.04 28.32
N ARG A 325 -2.73 -0.04 27.21
CA ARG A 325 -1.29 -0.32 27.16
C ARG A 325 -0.41 0.93 27.33
N GLU A 326 -0.98 2.13 27.50
CA GLU A 326 -0.22 3.39 27.59
C GLU A 326 0.87 3.34 28.68
N LYS A 327 0.55 2.80 29.87
CA LYS A 327 1.55 2.67 30.96
C LYS A 327 2.76 1.84 30.57
N HIS A 328 2.55 0.77 29.80
CA HIS A 328 3.63 -0.08 29.33
C HIS A 328 4.47 0.62 28.27
N VAL A 329 3.81 1.29 27.31
CA VAL A 329 4.49 2.12 26.29
C VAL A 329 5.29 3.26 26.94
N ASP A 330 4.73 3.91 27.96
CA ASP A 330 5.41 4.96 28.73
C ASP A 330 6.68 4.43 29.40
N ALA A 331 6.60 3.28 30.08
CA ALA A 331 7.76 2.66 30.70
C ALA A 331 8.87 2.35 29.68
N LEU A 332 8.49 1.85 28.50
CA LEU A 332 9.42 1.62 27.39
C LEU A 332 10.04 2.94 26.88
N MET A 333 9.25 4.00 26.71
CA MET A 333 9.74 5.32 26.30
C MET A 333 10.67 5.97 27.34
N ILE A 334 10.41 5.80 28.63
CA ILE A 334 11.26 6.35 29.70
C ILE A 334 12.59 5.60 29.79
N SER A 335 12.51 4.27 29.66
CA SER A 335 13.67 3.37 29.76
C SER A 335 14.54 3.32 28.50
N HIS A 336 14.09 3.92 27.38
CA HIS A 336 14.80 3.76 26.12
C HIS A 336 16.21 4.39 26.17
N PRO A 337 17.21 3.77 25.52
CA PRO A 337 18.57 4.29 25.49
C PRO A 337 18.60 5.71 24.89
N LYS A 338 19.26 6.66 25.57
CA LYS A 338 19.35 8.06 25.13
C LYS A 338 20.17 8.24 23.87
N GLU A 339 20.93 7.22 23.49
CA GLU A 339 21.75 7.15 22.28
C GLU A 339 20.89 7.06 21.01
N ILE A 340 19.60 6.70 21.13
CA ILE A 340 18.65 6.75 20.01
C ILE A 340 18.13 8.18 19.87
N ASP A 341 18.79 8.94 18.99
CA ASP A 341 18.39 10.30 18.64
C ASP A 341 17.61 10.32 17.32
N MET A 342 16.29 10.48 17.44
CA MET A 342 15.36 10.55 16.29
C MET A 342 15.41 11.88 15.54
N LEU A 343 16.11 12.88 16.08
CA LEU A 343 16.40 14.13 15.42
C LEU A 343 17.88 14.26 15.03
N SER A 344 18.65 13.16 15.07
CA SER A 344 20.05 13.19 14.65
C SER A 344 20.19 13.55 13.18
N GLU A 345 21.27 14.27 12.86
CA GLU A 345 21.62 14.64 11.49
C GLU A 345 21.76 13.43 10.56
N GLY A 346 22.10 12.24 11.08
CA GLY A 346 22.15 11.01 10.30
C GLY A 346 20.80 10.65 9.68
N TYR A 347 19.71 10.71 10.45
CA TYR A 347 18.38 10.47 9.91
C TYR A 347 17.85 11.66 9.11
N LEU A 348 18.08 12.89 9.58
CA LEU A 348 17.57 14.09 8.90
C LEU A 348 18.20 14.31 7.52
N ASN A 349 19.43 13.86 7.32
CA ASN A 349 20.20 14.04 6.08
C ASN A 349 20.22 12.79 5.20
N LEU A 350 19.36 11.78 5.46
CA LEU A 350 19.35 10.53 4.70
C LEU A 350 19.20 10.76 3.17
N PHE A 351 18.43 11.77 2.79
CA PHE A 351 18.22 12.18 1.40
C PHE A 351 18.81 13.56 1.08
N GLN A 352 19.86 13.96 1.80
CA GLN A 352 20.51 15.24 1.55
C GLN A 352 21.02 15.34 0.11
N GLY A 353 20.71 16.45 -0.56
CA GLY A 353 21.16 16.74 -1.91
C GLY A 353 20.40 16.02 -3.02
N ILE A 354 19.24 15.43 -2.73
CA ILE A 354 18.33 14.89 -3.75
C ILE A 354 16.91 15.47 -3.60
N ASP A 355 16.07 15.31 -4.61
CA ASP A 355 14.72 15.91 -4.69
C ASP A 355 13.75 15.46 -3.56
N LEU A 356 14.13 14.47 -2.74
CA LEU A 356 13.35 14.02 -1.57
C LEU A 356 13.78 14.71 -0.25
N GLU A 357 14.82 15.54 -0.25
CA GLU A 357 15.40 16.10 0.99
C GLU A 357 14.36 16.84 1.82
N ASP A 358 13.63 17.78 1.22
CA ASP A 358 12.76 18.70 1.94
C ASP A 358 11.58 17.97 2.58
N ILE A 359 10.94 17.07 1.82
CA ILE A 359 9.81 16.30 2.34
C ILE A 359 10.25 15.29 3.40
N TRP A 360 11.36 14.58 3.17
CA TRP A 360 11.92 13.66 4.15
C TRP A 360 12.25 14.39 5.45
N ARG A 361 13.01 15.49 5.36
CA ARG A 361 13.45 16.25 6.52
C ARG A 361 12.26 16.85 7.27
N ARG A 362 11.26 17.39 6.56
CA ARG A 362 10.03 17.93 7.17
C ARG A 362 9.30 16.87 7.98
N ASP A 363 9.01 15.73 7.36
CA ASP A 363 8.21 14.68 7.97
C ASP A 363 8.99 13.98 9.10
N TRP A 364 10.29 13.71 8.90
CA TRP A 364 11.13 13.13 9.93
C TRP A 364 11.26 14.03 11.16
N LYS A 365 11.35 15.36 10.96
CA LYS A 365 11.30 16.33 12.07
C LYS A 365 9.98 16.30 12.81
N GLU A 366 8.84 16.17 12.12
CA GLU A 366 7.54 16.02 12.78
C GLU A 366 7.52 14.73 13.61
N PHE A 367 7.94 13.60 13.04
CA PHE A 367 8.03 12.32 13.74
C PHE A 367 8.88 12.44 15.02
N GLY A 368 10.10 12.99 14.92
CA GLY A 368 10.98 13.20 16.07
C GLY A 368 10.39 14.16 17.11
N THR A 369 9.69 15.21 16.67
CA THR A 369 8.99 16.14 17.58
C THR A 369 7.88 15.43 18.36
N ILE A 370 7.08 14.59 17.70
CA ILE A 370 6.05 13.79 18.37
C ILE A 370 6.72 12.79 19.32
N PHE A 371 7.79 12.12 18.89
CA PHE A 371 8.52 11.14 19.70
C PHE A 371 8.95 11.72 21.04
N TYR A 372 9.62 12.88 21.05
CA TYR A 372 10.07 13.53 22.28
C TYR A 372 8.92 14.14 23.09
N LYS A 373 7.86 14.61 22.44
CA LYS A 373 6.65 15.06 23.13
C LYS A 373 5.99 13.91 23.90
N GLU A 374 5.90 12.72 23.32
CA GLU A 374 5.37 11.54 23.99
C GLU A 374 6.27 11.07 25.14
N GLN A 375 7.60 11.13 24.96
CA GLN A 375 8.56 10.84 26.03
C GLN A 375 8.40 11.79 27.23
N ASP A 376 8.33 13.10 26.97
CA ASP A 376 8.08 14.10 28.01
C ASP A 376 6.71 13.89 28.68
N GLY A 377 5.71 13.47 27.91
CA GLY A 377 4.40 13.09 28.41
C GLY A 377 4.46 11.91 29.37
N ALA A 378 5.20 10.86 29.00
CA ALA A 378 5.42 9.67 29.81
C ALA A 378 6.08 10.02 31.16
N LEU A 379 7.16 10.81 31.14
CA LEU A 379 7.86 11.27 32.35
C LEU A 379 6.94 12.05 33.32
N LYS A 380 6.08 12.92 32.77
CA LYS A 380 5.10 13.67 33.57
C LYS A 380 4.03 12.75 34.18
N ARG A 381 3.54 11.77 33.43
CA ARG A 381 2.56 10.78 33.90
C ARG A 381 3.14 9.89 35.00
N GLU A 382 4.39 9.45 34.87
CA GLU A 382 5.12 8.68 35.89
C GLU A 382 5.28 9.50 37.18
N SER A 383 5.79 10.73 37.08
CA SER A 383 5.99 11.61 38.24
C SER A 383 4.68 11.88 38.99
N SER A 384 3.59 12.16 38.24
CA SER A 384 2.26 12.39 38.82
C SER A 384 1.64 11.12 39.44
N ALA A 385 2.12 9.93 39.09
CA ALA A 385 1.70 8.68 39.73
C ALA A 385 2.45 8.47 41.07
N GLY A 386 3.73 8.84 41.15
CA GLY A 386 4.51 8.85 42.38
C GLY A 386 3.93 9.78 43.45
N ASP A 387 3.61 11.03 43.07
CA ASP A 387 3.05 12.02 43.99
C ASP A 387 1.69 11.61 44.57
N ARG A 388 0.89 10.84 43.82
CA ARG A 388 -0.42 10.32 44.27
C ARG A 388 -0.29 9.16 45.26
N LEU A 389 0.82 8.42 45.23
CA LEU A 389 1.10 7.36 46.19
C LEU A 389 1.70 7.92 47.48
N GLU A 390 2.46 9.02 47.41
CA GLU A 390 3.01 9.70 48.60
C GLU A 390 2.00 10.63 49.30
N GLY A 391 1.00 11.16 48.57
CA GLY A 391 -0.05 12.03 49.12
C GLY A 391 -1.32 11.31 49.61
N GLY A 392 -1.38 9.97 49.51
CA GLY A 392 -2.45 9.15 50.08
C GLY A 392 -2.09 8.71 51.49
N GLU A 393 -2.50 9.49 52.50
CA GLU A 393 -2.24 9.20 53.92
C GLU A 393 -2.80 7.84 54.39
N LEU A 394 -1.94 7.21 55.19
CA LEU A 394 -2.09 6.13 56.18
C LEU A 394 -3.35 6.18 57.05
#